data_AF-A0A931BZZ0-F1
#
_entry.id   AF-A0A931BZZ0-F1
#
_cell.length_a   1.000
_cell.length_b   1.000
_cell.length_c   1.000
_cell.angle_alpha   90.00
_cell.angle_beta   90.00
_cell.angle_gamma   90.00
#
_symmetry.space_group_name_H-M   'P 1'
#
loop_
_entity.id
_entity.type
_entity.pdbx_description
1 polymer ?
#
loop_
_entity_poly.entity_id
_entity_poly.type
_entity_poly.pdbx_seq_one_letter_code
_entity_poly.pdbx_strand_id
1 'polypeptide(L)'
;MYRTARRYALSGIAIPRVPRGGWHREDPGDTGEGRGPGHDNGEGDTGKAGDNDSTEGKPGPKIEGDFDQERHARALAAARESERKAKEARKASDDRLAAVLKAAGLTADGKTDPAEQLKAAAAERDKATAKARETAIELAVYKSAGKAGADPDAILDSRGFLNSVAELDPDAADFRDKVTAAIKDAVKANPKLAATDPGIKGAVRQGADHSGAGAGTKTKPKGLAGAVTAALSGN
;
A
#
# COMPACT_ATOMS: atom_id res chain seq x y z
N MET A 1 -21.29 37.24 40.71
CA MET A 1 -22.42 36.38 41.10
C MET A 1 -22.21 35.00 40.47
N TYR A 2 -21.87 34.00 41.29
CA TYR A 2 -21.68 32.61 40.88
C TYR A 2 -23.03 31.91 40.78
N ARG A 3 -23.31 31.23 39.66
CA ARG A 3 -24.36 30.20 39.61
C ARG A 3 -23.99 29.04 38.68
N THR A 4 -23.71 27.92 39.37
CA THR A 4 -24.13 26.54 39.08
C THR A 4 -23.60 25.81 37.84
N ALA A 5 -22.77 24.82 38.17
CA ALA A 5 -22.44 23.63 37.41
C ALA A 5 -23.66 22.81 36.96
N ARG A 6 -23.55 22.20 35.78
CA ARG A 6 -24.10 20.87 35.51
C ARG A 6 -23.00 19.98 34.95
N ARG A 7 -22.51 19.10 35.82
CA ARG A 7 -21.80 17.88 35.45
C ARG A 7 -22.83 16.96 34.80
N TYR A 8 -22.62 16.58 33.54
CA TYR A 8 -23.19 15.34 33.02
C TYR A 8 -22.07 14.31 32.96
N ALA A 9 -22.10 13.43 33.95
CA ALA A 9 -21.44 12.14 33.88
C ALA A 9 -22.24 11.26 32.92
N LEU A 10 -21.63 10.90 31.78
CA LEU A 10 -22.04 9.74 30.98
C LEU A 10 -21.11 8.59 31.35
N SER A 11 -21.48 7.95 32.46
CA SER A 11 -21.19 6.56 32.77
C SER A 11 -21.80 5.66 31.69
N GLY A 12 -21.07 4.69 31.15
CA GLY A 12 -21.76 3.62 30.42
C GLY A 12 -21.00 2.72 29.45
N ILE A 13 -19.68 2.81 29.27
CA ILE A 13 -18.95 1.79 28.48
C ILE A 13 -18.21 0.89 29.46
N ALA A 14 -18.84 -0.23 29.81
CA ALA A 14 -18.22 -1.33 30.51
C ALA A 14 -17.10 -1.92 29.64
N ILE A 15 -15.85 -1.69 30.05
CA ILE A 15 -14.69 -2.36 29.47
C ILE A 15 -14.75 -3.82 29.95
N PRO A 16 -14.80 -4.84 29.06
CA PRO A 16 -14.70 -6.22 29.48
C PRO A 16 -13.31 -6.45 30.09
N ARG A 17 -13.29 -6.69 31.39
CA ARG A 17 -12.13 -7.05 32.20
C ARG A 17 -11.62 -8.40 31.72
N VAL A 18 -10.53 -8.40 30.96
CA VAL A 18 -9.84 -9.62 30.53
C VAL A 18 -9.39 -10.39 31.79
N PRO A 19 -9.74 -11.67 31.96
CA PRO A 19 -9.24 -12.46 33.07
C PRO A 19 -7.72 -12.63 32.93
N ARG A 20 -6.98 -12.24 33.98
CA ARG A 20 -5.59 -12.61 34.20
C ARG A 20 -5.55 -14.09 34.57
N GLY A 21 -5.60 -14.96 33.57
CA GLY A 21 -5.33 -16.39 33.67
C GLY A 21 -4.20 -16.75 32.71
N GLY A 22 -3.07 -17.21 33.25
CA GLY A 22 -1.88 -17.54 32.48
C GLY A 22 -2.13 -18.70 31.52
N TRP A 23 -1.71 -18.53 30.27
CA TRP A 23 -1.56 -19.64 29.34
C TRP A 23 -0.27 -20.37 29.70
N HIS A 24 -0.39 -21.39 30.55
CA HIS A 24 0.62 -22.43 30.65
C HIS A 24 0.63 -23.19 29.32
N ARG A 25 1.68 -22.98 28.51
CA ARG A 25 2.06 -23.93 27.46
C ARG A 25 3.07 -24.88 28.10
N GLU A 26 2.59 -26.08 28.42
CA GLU A 26 3.46 -27.23 28.63
C GLU A 26 3.94 -27.68 27.24
N ASP A 27 5.18 -27.33 26.89
CA ASP A 27 5.93 -27.95 25.80
C ASP A 27 6.66 -29.17 26.39
N PRO A 28 6.27 -30.43 26.09
CA PRO A 28 7.14 -31.57 26.28
C PRO A 28 8.06 -31.68 25.05
N GLY A 29 9.35 -31.90 25.33
CA GLY A 29 10.43 -31.71 24.38
C GLY A 29 10.34 -32.50 23.07
N ASP A 30 10.87 -31.88 22.02
CA ASP A 30 11.29 -32.55 20.80
C ASP A 30 12.72 -32.12 20.49
N THR A 31 13.67 -32.80 21.12
CA THR A 31 15.06 -32.90 20.67
C THR A 31 15.14 -34.09 19.72
N GLY A 32 15.16 -33.82 18.42
CA GLY A 32 15.29 -34.85 17.38
C GLY A 32 16.09 -34.32 16.20
N GLU A 33 17.37 -34.69 16.16
CA GLU A 33 18.31 -34.43 15.07
C GLU A 33 17.85 -35.15 13.78
N GLY A 34 17.54 -34.39 12.72
CA GLY A 34 17.19 -34.93 11.41
C GLY A 34 18.43 -35.31 10.58
N ARG A 35 18.74 -36.61 10.52
CA ARG A 35 19.59 -37.22 9.46
C ARG A 35 18.74 -37.58 8.23
N GLY A 36 19.06 -36.97 7.09
CA GLY A 36 19.18 -37.61 5.77
C GLY A 36 17.91 -37.91 4.93
N PRO A 37 17.87 -37.52 3.63
CA PRO A 37 17.01 -38.12 2.64
C PRO A 37 17.77 -39.25 1.90
N GLY A 38 17.23 -40.47 1.93
CA GLY A 38 17.75 -41.63 1.20
C GLY A 38 16.66 -42.22 0.32
N HIS A 39 16.95 -42.27 -0.98
CA HIS A 39 16.06 -42.75 -2.05
C HIS A 39 15.68 -44.23 -1.88
N ASP A 40 14.39 -44.52 -2.04
CA ASP A 40 13.83 -45.86 -2.12
C ASP A 40 13.77 -46.27 -3.59
N ASN A 41 14.66 -47.17 -4.01
CA ASN A 41 14.56 -47.92 -5.26
C ASN A 41 14.23 -49.36 -4.87
N GLY A 42 13.04 -49.80 -5.25
CA GLY A 42 12.66 -51.20 -5.19
C GLY A 42 13.37 -52.02 -6.26
N GLU A 43 13.79 -53.22 -5.89
CA GLU A 43 13.91 -54.37 -6.78
C GLU A 43 13.82 -55.61 -5.87
N GLY A 44 12.91 -56.53 -6.18
CA GLY A 44 12.71 -57.75 -5.41
C GLY A 44 13.79 -58.79 -5.68
N ASP A 45 14.14 -59.56 -4.65
CA ASP A 45 14.73 -60.88 -4.86
C ASP A 45 14.20 -61.88 -3.82
N THR A 46 13.93 -63.06 -4.34
CA THR A 46 13.15 -64.14 -3.77
C THR A 46 13.97 -65.01 -2.81
N GLY A 47 13.36 -65.34 -1.67
CA GLY A 47 13.45 -66.64 -1.00
C GLY A 47 14.82 -67.13 -0.54
N LYS A 48 15.06 -67.11 0.78
CA LYS A 48 15.87 -68.14 1.41
C LYS A 48 15.46 -68.36 2.87
N ALA A 49 15.04 -69.60 3.15
CA ALA A 49 14.84 -70.12 4.49
C ALA A 49 16.17 -70.10 5.27
N GLY A 50 16.11 -69.69 6.53
CA GLY A 50 17.20 -69.73 7.49
C GLY A 50 16.63 -69.92 8.88
N ASP A 51 16.78 -71.14 9.39
CA ASP A 51 16.42 -71.60 10.72
C ASP A 51 17.39 -71.04 11.78
N ASN A 52 16.86 -70.81 12.99
CA ASN A 52 17.50 -70.50 14.28
C ASN A 52 18.41 -69.27 14.43
N ASP A 53 18.05 -68.38 15.37
CA ASP A 53 18.67 -68.39 16.71
C ASP A 53 17.90 -67.49 17.69
N SER A 54 17.66 -68.00 18.90
CA SER A 54 16.98 -67.29 19.98
C SER A 54 18.02 -66.58 20.85
N THR A 55 17.88 -65.26 21.04
CA THR A 55 18.50 -64.58 22.19
C THR A 55 17.50 -63.62 22.85
N GLU A 56 17.37 -63.79 24.15
CA GLU A 56 16.39 -63.22 25.06
C GLU A 56 16.55 -61.70 25.28
N GLY A 57 15.44 -61.06 25.68
CA GLY A 57 15.54 -60.25 26.90
C GLY A 57 15.15 -58.77 26.89
N LYS A 58 14.19 -58.31 26.07
CA LYS A 58 13.30 -57.19 26.47
C LYS A 58 11.87 -57.54 26.04
N PRO A 59 10.89 -57.55 26.96
CA PRO A 59 9.51 -57.83 26.57
C PRO A 59 9.05 -56.66 25.70
N GLY A 60 9.01 -56.86 24.38
CA GLY A 60 8.12 -56.08 23.54
C GLY A 60 6.71 -56.16 24.12
N PRO A 61 5.91 -55.09 24.05
CA PRO A 61 4.58 -55.10 24.64
C PRO A 61 3.81 -56.29 24.09
N LYS A 62 3.53 -57.27 24.96
CA LYS A 62 2.63 -58.38 24.62
C LYS A 62 1.25 -57.75 24.47
N ILE A 63 0.78 -57.67 23.23
CA ILE A 63 -0.60 -57.26 22.94
C ILE A 63 -1.48 -58.43 23.38
N GLU A 64 -1.76 -58.50 24.68
CA GLU A 64 -2.70 -59.45 25.25
C GLU A 64 -4.10 -58.85 25.13
N GLY A 65 -4.82 -59.31 24.11
CA GLY A 65 -6.19 -58.97 23.81
C GLY A 65 -6.58 -59.53 22.44
N ASP A 66 -7.74 -60.19 22.35
CA ASP A 66 -8.24 -60.71 21.07
C ASP A 66 -8.35 -59.57 20.05
N PHE A 67 -7.82 -59.78 18.85
CA PHE A 67 -7.96 -58.83 17.75
C PHE A 67 -9.42 -58.75 17.33
N ASP A 68 -10.13 -57.79 17.90
CA ASP A 68 -11.50 -57.48 17.53
C ASP A 68 -11.52 -56.83 16.13
N GLN A 69 -11.76 -57.67 15.12
CA GLN A 69 -11.87 -57.25 13.72
C GLN A 69 -12.93 -56.16 13.53
N GLU A 70 -14.00 -56.17 14.33
CA GLU A 70 -15.08 -55.20 14.23
C GLU A 70 -14.65 -53.83 14.78
N ARG A 71 -13.94 -53.82 15.92
CA ARG A 71 -13.34 -52.60 16.49
C ARG A 71 -12.30 -52.00 15.55
N HIS A 72 -11.46 -52.83 14.94
CA HIS A 72 -10.47 -52.39 13.96
C HIS A 72 -11.12 -51.83 12.69
N ALA A 73 -12.17 -52.48 12.17
CA ALA A 73 -12.92 -51.99 11.02
C ALA A 73 -13.58 -50.62 11.30
N ARG A 74 -14.17 -50.44 12.49
CA ARG A 74 -14.74 -49.15 12.92
C ARG A 74 -13.67 -48.06 13.06
N ALA A 75 -12.49 -48.39 13.61
CA ALA A 75 -11.38 -47.44 13.73
C ALA A 75 -10.86 -46.98 12.35
N LEU A 76 -10.72 -47.90 11.39
CA LEU A 76 -10.34 -47.56 10.01
C LEU A 76 -11.41 -46.73 9.30
N ALA A 77 -12.69 -47.01 9.52
CA ALA A 77 -13.78 -46.20 8.97
C ALA A 77 -13.74 -44.77 9.53
N ALA A 78 -13.58 -44.62 10.84
CA ALA A 78 -13.46 -43.31 11.50
C ALA A 78 -12.23 -42.52 11.03
N ALA A 79 -11.08 -43.19 10.84
CA ALA A 79 -9.86 -42.55 10.33
C ALA A 79 -10.02 -42.07 8.89
N ARG A 80 -10.70 -42.85 8.03
CA ARG A 80 -10.99 -42.42 6.65
C ARG A 80 -11.98 -41.26 6.58
N GLU A 81 -12.99 -41.25 7.45
CA GLU A 81 -13.92 -40.13 7.54
C GLU A 81 -13.24 -38.86 8.04
N SER A 82 -12.37 -38.96 9.05
CA SER A 82 -11.64 -37.79 9.56
C SER A 82 -10.66 -37.25 8.52
N GLU A 83 -9.98 -38.12 7.77
CA GLU A 83 -9.10 -37.72 6.67
C GLU A 83 -9.88 -37.05 5.53
N ARG A 84 -11.05 -37.57 5.16
CA ARG A 84 -11.94 -36.93 4.16
C ARG A 84 -12.37 -35.54 4.61
N LYS A 85 -12.87 -35.41 5.85
CA LYS A 85 -13.27 -34.11 6.43
C LYS A 85 -12.09 -33.14 6.49
N ALA A 86 -10.91 -33.61 6.86
CA ALA A 86 -9.70 -32.79 6.89
C ALA A 86 -9.29 -32.32 5.49
N LYS A 87 -9.37 -33.19 4.47
CA LYS A 87 -9.09 -32.82 3.08
C LYS A 87 -10.10 -31.81 2.54
N GLU A 88 -11.39 -31.99 2.83
CA GLU A 88 -12.45 -31.04 2.45
C GLU A 88 -12.25 -29.68 3.12
N ALA A 89 -11.94 -29.67 4.43
CA ALA A 89 -11.66 -28.44 5.16
C ALA A 89 -10.41 -27.71 4.63
N ARG A 90 -9.35 -28.44 4.27
CA ARG A 90 -8.16 -27.88 3.63
C ARG A 90 -8.50 -27.27 2.27
N LYS A 91 -9.17 -28.01 1.38
CA LYS A 91 -9.62 -27.50 0.08
C LYS A 91 -10.48 -26.24 0.21
N ALA A 92 -11.46 -26.23 1.12
CA ALA A 92 -12.29 -25.06 1.35
C ALA A 92 -11.50 -23.87 1.89
N SER A 93 -10.40 -24.09 2.62
CA SER A 93 -9.51 -23.03 3.09
C SER A 93 -8.64 -22.51 1.95
N ASP A 94 -8.10 -23.39 1.12
CA ASP A 94 -7.30 -23.04 -0.05
C ASP A 94 -8.13 -22.26 -1.09
N ASP A 95 -9.37 -22.69 -1.34
CA ASP A 95 -10.31 -22.00 -2.23
C ASP A 95 -10.62 -20.58 -1.74
N ARG A 96 -10.79 -20.40 -0.42
CA ARG A 96 -10.99 -19.07 0.18
C ARG A 96 -9.74 -18.20 0.04
N LEU A 97 -8.55 -18.75 0.28
CA LEU A 97 -7.29 -18.02 0.10
C LEU A 97 -7.09 -17.63 -1.37
N ALA A 98 -7.36 -18.54 -2.31
CA ALA A 98 -7.31 -18.26 -3.74
C ALA A 98 -8.32 -17.19 -4.15
N ALA A 99 -9.53 -17.19 -3.59
CA ALA A 99 -10.53 -16.15 -3.82
C ALA A 99 -10.08 -14.77 -3.29
N VAL A 100 -9.46 -14.72 -2.11
CA VAL A 100 -8.91 -13.48 -1.54
C VAL A 100 -7.76 -12.94 -2.38
N LEU A 101 -6.82 -13.81 -2.78
CA LEU A 101 -5.72 -13.44 -3.67
C LEU A 101 -6.24 -12.89 -4.99
N LYS A 102 -7.21 -13.58 -5.61
CA LYS A 102 -7.83 -13.13 -6.86
C LYS A 102 -8.55 -11.80 -6.70
N ALA A 103 -9.27 -11.58 -5.60
CA ALA A 103 -9.93 -10.31 -5.32
C ALA A 103 -8.91 -9.17 -5.10
N ALA A 104 -7.73 -9.48 -4.56
CA ALA A 104 -6.60 -8.56 -4.48
C ALA A 104 -5.85 -8.36 -5.82
N GLY A 105 -6.29 -9.02 -6.90
CA GLY A 105 -5.65 -8.96 -8.23
C GLY A 105 -4.38 -9.81 -8.35
N LEU A 106 -4.12 -10.70 -7.39
CA LEU A 106 -2.95 -11.57 -7.33
C LEU A 106 -3.30 -12.98 -7.79
N THR A 107 -2.32 -13.67 -8.40
CA THR A 107 -2.45 -15.07 -8.80
C THR A 107 -1.90 -15.98 -7.70
N ALA A 108 -2.66 -17.03 -7.39
CA ALA A 108 -2.23 -18.08 -6.48
C ALA A 108 -1.21 -18.96 -7.22
N ASP A 109 0.06 -18.57 -7.18
CA ASP A 109 1.12 -19.19 -7.97
C ASP A 109 1.61 -20.52 -7.34
N GLY A 110 1.18 -20.82 -6.11
CA GLY A 110 1.59 -22.00 -5.33
C GLY A 110 3.07 -22.01 -4.93
N LYS A 111 3.87 -21.08 -5.44
CA LYS A 111 5.33 -20.96 -5.23
C LYS A 111 5.70 -19.94 -4.16
N THR A 112 4.85 -18.95 -3.94
CA THR A 112 5.06 -17.86 -2.98
C THR A 112 3.97 -17.94 -1.93
N ASP A 113 4.34 -17.73 -0.67
CA ASP A 113 3.38 -17.65 0.43
C ASP A 113 2.35 -16.54 0.13
N PRO A 114 1.04 -16.84 0.13
CA PRO A 114 -0.04 -15.85 -0.03
C PRO A 114 0.12 -14.61 0.86
N ALA A 115 0.62 -14.79 2.09
CA ALA A 115 0.83 -13.66 3.01
C ALA A 115 1.93 -12.71 2.50
N GLU A 116 3.02 -13.26 1.95
CA GLU A 116 4.11 -12.47 1.36
C GLU A 116 3.67 -11.77 0.08
N GLN A 117 2.85 -12.43 -0.76
CA GLN A 117 2.27 -11.80 -1.95
C GLN A 117 1.39 -10.58 -1.57
N LEU A 118 0.54 -10.72 -0.55
CA LEU A 118 -0.29 -9.62 -0.06
C LEU A 118 0.54 -8.46 0.50
N LYS A 119 1.59 -8.75 1.27
CA LYS A 119 2.51 -7.72 1.81
C LYS A 119 3.20 -6.97 0.68
N ALA A 120 3.72 -7.68 -0.32
CA ALA A 120 4.36 -7.07 -1.48
C ALA A 120 3.39 -6.18 -2.26
N ALA A 121 2.16 -6.65 -2.51
CA ALA A 121 1.13 -5.86 -3.18
C ALA A 121 0.72 -4.62 -2.38
N ALA A 122 0.58 -4.74 -1.06
CA ALA A 122 0.31 -3.60 -0.19
C ALA A 122 1.44 -2.56 -0.24
N ALA A 123 2.70 -3.01 -0.18
CA ALA A 123 3.85 -2.12 -0.29
C ALA A 123 3.91 -1.40 -1.64
N GLU A 124 3.65 -2.09 -2.76
CA GLU A 124 3.62 -1.47 -4.09
C GLU A 124 2.44 -0.48 -4.24
N ARG A 125 1.27 -0.82 -3.71
CA ARG A 125 0.13 0.10 -3.65
C ARG A 125 0.49 1.36 -2.85
N ASP A 126 1.08 1.20 -1.68
CA ASP A 126 1.41 2.33 -0.81
C ASP A 126 2.46 3.24 -1.49
N LYS A 127 3.47 2.66 -2.15
CA LYS A 127 4.41 3.42 -3.01
C LYS A 127 3.71 4.16 -4.15
N ALA A 128 2.77 3.51 -4.84
CA ALA A 128 2.02 4.12 -5.93
C ALA A 128 1.15 5.29 -5.43
N THR A 129 0.49 5.12 -4.28
CA THR A 129 -0.31 6.20 -3.65
C THR A 129 0.57 7.37 -3.21
N ALA A 130 1.77 7.11 -2.66
CA ALA A 130 2.72 8.16 -2.30
C ALA A 130 3.17 8.97 -3.52
N LYS A 131 3.52 8.30 -4.64
CA LYS A 131 3.87 8.97 -5.90
C LYS A 131 2.70 9.76 -6.50
N ALA A 132 1.50 9.18 -6.50
CA ALA A 132 0.30 9.86 -6.99
C ALA A 132 0.00 11.13 -6.17
N ARG A 133 0.19 11.06 -4.85
CA ARG A 133 0.07 12.21 -3.96
C ARG A 133 1.11 13.29 -4.23
N GLU A 134 2.38 12.92 -4.34
CA GLU A 134 3.49 13.83 -4.64
C GLU A 134 3.21 14.59 -5.95
N THR A 135 2.94 13.86 -7.03
CA THR A 135 2.59 14.45 -8.33
C THR A 135 1.33 15.33 -8.30
N ALA A 136 0.30 14.96 -7.52
CA ALA A 136 -0.88 15.78 -7.36
C ALA A 136 -0.59 17.11 -6.64
N ILE A 137 0.28 17.08 -5.62
CA ILE A 137 0.74 18.27 -4.90
C ILE A 137 1.58 19.15 -5.84
N GLU A 138 2.56 18.60 -6.54
CA GLU A 138 3.39 19.33 -7.51
C GLU A 138 2.52 20.04 -8.55
N LEU A 139 1.59 19.31 -9.18
CA LEU A 139 0.69 19.87 -10.18
C LEU A 139 -0.22 20.96 -9.59
N ALA A 140 -0.70 20.78 -8.36
CA ALA A 140 -1.49 21.80 -7.68
C ALA A 140 -0.65 23.06 -7.40
N VAL A 141 0.60 22.91 -6.98
CA VAL A 141 1.55 24.01 -6.77
C VAL A 141 1.81 24.75 -8.07
N TYR A 142 2.20 24.08 -9.15
CA TYR A 142 2.43 24.74 -10.45
C TYR A 142 1.19 25.50 -10.97
N LYS A 143 -0.02 25.00 -10.71
CA LYS A 143 -1.27 25.66 -11.12
C LYS A 143 -1.67 26.85 -10.23
N SER A 144 -1.23 26.89 -8.98
CA SER A 144 -1.67 27.89 -7.98
C SER A 144 -0.59 28.92 -7.62
N ALA A 145 0.70 28.57 -7.73
CA ALA A 145 1.83 29.41 -7.36
C ALA A 145 1.79 30.77 -8.05
N GLY A 146 1.58 30.80 -9.37
CA GLY A 146 1.47 32.05 -10.13
C GLY A 146 0.34 32.98 -9.65
N LYS A 147 -0.80 32.41 -9.21
CA LYS A 147 -1.92 33.19 -8.66
C LYS A 147 -1.66 33.68 -7.24
N ALA A 148 -0.77 32.98 -6.52
CA ALA A 148 -0.35 33.32 -5.16
C ALA A 148 0.91 34.21 -5.13
N GLY A 149 1.49 34.54 -6.29
CA GLY A 149 2.72 35.32 -6.39
C GLY A 149 3.97 34.56 -5.92
N ALA A 150 3.93 33.23 -5.94
CA ALA A 150 5.01 32.36 -5.50
C ALA A 150 5.79 31.79 -6.68
N ASP A 151 7.07 31.50 -6.47
CA ASP A 151 7.87 30.69 -7.37
C ASP A 151 7.59 29.20 -7.08
N PRO A 152 7.00 28.43 -8.02
CA PRO A 152 6.66 27.04 -7.78
C PRO A 152 7.88 26.17 -7.43
N ASP A 153 9.05 26.44 -8.03
CA ASP A 153 10.25 25.62 -7.82
C ASP A 153 10.82 25.88 -6.41
N ALA A 154 10.87 27.15 -6.00
CA ALA A 154 11.28 27.52 -4.63
C ALA A 154 10.31 26.98 -3.56
N ILE A 155 9.01 26.94 -3.85
CA ILE A 155 8.00 26.40 -2.94
C ILE A 155 8.16 24.88 -2.75
N LEU A 156 8.43 24.14 -3.82
CA LEU A 156 8.62 22.69 -3.75
C LEU A 156 9.90 22.29 -3.00
N ASP A 157 10.93 23.15 -2.98
CA ASP A 157 12.14 22.95 -2.18
C ASP A 157 11.97 23.33 -0.68
N SER A 158 10.87 24.02 -0.33
CA SER A 158 10.64 24.46 1.04
C SER A 158 10.10 23.35 1.93
N ARG A 159 10.93 22.85 2.85
CA ARG A 159 10.51 21.88 3.89
C ARG A 159 9.33 22.38 4.73
N GLY A 160 9.26 23.69 5.00
CA GLY A 160 8.17 24.29 5.77
C GLY A 160 6.83 24.19 5.05
N PHE A 161 6.83 24.38 3.72
CA PHE A 161 5.66 24.19 2.88
C PHE A 161 5.29 22.70 2.77
N LEU A 162 6.26 21.83 2.50
CA LEU A 162 6.01 20.39 2.41
C LEU A 162 5.38 19.83 3.70
N ASN A 163 5.83 20.31 4.87
CA ASN A 163 5.24 19.94 6.15
C ASN A 163 3.80 20.44 6.31
N SER A 164 3.44 21.63 5.81
CA SER A 164 2.08 22.17 5.93
C SER A 164 1.07 21.45 5.02
N VAL A 165 1.55 20.88 3.91
CA VAL A 165 0.71 20.09 2.99
C VAL A 165 0.77 18.58 3.24
N ALA A 166 1.62 18.12 4.17
CA ALA A 166 1.88 16.72 4.46
C ALA A 166 0.66 15.94 4.98
N GLU A 167 -0.40 16.61 5.43
CA GLU A 167 -1.67 16.00 5.86
C GLU A 167 -2.83 16.28 4.89
N LEU A 168 -2.58 17.02 3.80
CA LEU A 168 -3.63 17.30 2.81
C LEU A 168 -3.95 16.06 1.97
N ASP A 169 -5.25 15.81 1.83
CA ASP A 169 -5.81 14.80 0.95
C ASP A 169 -5.95 15.37 -0.48
N PRO A 170 -5.25 14.80 -1.47
CA PRO A 170 -5.34 15.23 -2.88
C PRO A 170 -6.73 15.05 -3.50
N ASP A 171 -7.55 14.13 -2.98
CA ASP A 171 -8.87 13.82 -3.52
C ASP A 171 -9.98 14.69 -2.89
N ALA A 172 -9.65 15.47 -1.86
CA ALA A 172 -10.60 16.37 -1.22
C ALA A 172 -11.02 17.50 -2.17
N ALA A 173 -12.32 17.83 -2.17
CA ALA A 173 -12.88 18.88 -3.03
C ALA A 173 -12.23 20.27 -2.79
N ASP A 174 -11.76 20.53 -1.57
CA ASP A 174 -11.11 21.77 -1.14
C ASP A 174 -9.58 21.73 -1.21
N PHE A 175 -8.99 20.65 -1.76
CA PHE A 175 -7.53 20.46 -1.82
C PHE A 175 -6.81 21.64 -2.45
N ARG A 176 -7.28 22.12 -3.61
CA ARG A 176 -6.64 23.23 -4.32
C ARG A 176 -6.68 24.55 -3.54
N ASP A 177 -7.76 24.80 -2.82
CA ASP A 177 -7.90 26.00 -2.01
C ASP A 177 -6.98 25.96 -0.80
N LYS A 178 -6.87 24.80 -0.15
CA LYS A 178 -5.91 24.56 0.94
C LYS A 178 -4.46 24.69 0.48
N VAL A 179 -4.10 24.12 -0.67
CA VAL A 179 -2.76 24.30 -1.25
C VAL A 179 -2.48 25.78 -1.55
N THR A 180 -3.44 26.50 -2.14
CA THR A 180 -3.28 27.93 -2.44
C THR A 180 -3.10 28.76 -1.16
N ALA A 181 -3.84 28.45 -0.10
CA ALA A 181 -3.68 29.08 1.20
C ALA A 181 -2.30 28.79 1.81
N ALA A 182 -1.87 27.52 1.78
CA ALA A 182 -0.56 27.11 2.27
C ALA A 182 0.60 27.80 1.52
N ILE A 183 0.48 27.97 0.19
CA ILE A 183 1.47 28.72 -0.60
C ILE A 183 1.52 30.19 -0.15
N LYS A 184 0.36 30.85 0.00
CA LYS A 184 0.31 32.24 0.47
C LYS A 184 0.95 32.39 1.84
N ASP A 185 0.69 31.46 2.75
CA ASP A 185 1.24 31.51 4.09
C ASP A 185 2.75 31.19 4.11
N ALA A 186 3.21 30.28 3.25
CA ALA A 186 4.64 30.01 3.05
C ALA A 186 5.38 31.25 2.52
N VAL A 187 4.81 31.96 1.54
CA VAL A 187 5.38 33.21 1.01
C VAL A 187 5.39 34.32 2.06
N LYS A 188 4.31 34.46 2.85
CA LYS A 188 4.28 35.43 3.96
C LYS A 188 5.36 35.13 5.01
N ALA A 189 5.57 33.86 5.34
CA ALA A 189 6.57 33.44 6.32
C ALA A 189 8.00 33.57 5.78
N ASN A 190 8.20 33.31 4.47
CA ASN A 190 9.48 33.44 3.81
C ASN A 190 9.32 34.11 2.44
N PRO A 191 9.50 35.45 2.37
CA PRO A 191 9.37 36.21 1.13
C PRO A 191 10.33 35.80 0.01
N LYS A 192 11.40 35.05 0.30
CA LYS A 192 12.30 34.50 -0.73
C LYS A 192 11.64 33.45 -1.62
N LEU A 193 10.50 32.90 -1.19
CA LEU A 193 9.69 31.96 -1.96
C LEU A 193 8.73 32.67 -2.92
N ALA A 194 8.63 34.00 -2.84
CA ALA A 194 7.88 34.79 -3.81
C ALA A 194 8.56 34.71 -5.18
N ALA A 195 7.76 34.78 -6.24
CA ALA A 195 8.30 34.94 -7.58
C ALA A 195 9.12 36.24 -7.65
N THR A 196 10.39 36.13 -8.02
CA THR A 196 11.28 37.27 -8.26
C THR A 196 10.89 37.95 -9.57
N ASP A 197 9.91 38.85 -9.50
CA ASP A 197 9.42 39.76 -10.55
C ASP A 197 9.04 39.10 -11.92
N PRO A 198 7.80 39.28 -12.43
CA PRO A 198 7.33 38.71 -13.69
C PRO A 198 7.87 39.46 -14.95
N GLY A 199 9.17 39.78 -14.95
CA GLY A 199 9.87 40.43 -16.06
C GLY A 199 10.13 39.50 -17.25
N ILE A 200 10.08 38.18 -17.04
CA ILE A 200 9.95 37.24 -18.16
C ILE A 200 8.46 37.10 -18.43
N LYS A 201 7.95 38.06 -19.22
CA LYS A 201 6.78 37.86 -20.08
C LYS A 201 6.88 36.44 -20.60
N GLY A 202 5.93 35.58 -20.20
CA GLY A 202 5.97 34.15 -20.48
C GLY A 202 6.47 33.91 -21.88
N ALA A 203 7.45 33.01 -22.02
CA ALA A 203 8.17 32.67 -23.25
C ALA A 203 7.74 33.55 -24.42
N VAL A 204 8.53 34.59 -24.75
CA VAL A 204 8.34 35.39 -25.97
C VAL A 204 7.81 34.44 -27.01
N ARG A 205 6.55 34.62 -27.43
CA ARG A 205 5.92 33.73 -28.40
C ARG A 205 6.80 33.81 -29.64
N GLN A 206 7.77 32.92 -29.76
CA GLN A 206 8.54 32.69 -30.96
C GLN A 206 7.70 31.77 -31.84
N GLY A 207 6.46 32.17 -32.08
CA GLY A 207 5.72 31.73 -33.24
C GLY A 207 6.08 32.74 -34.32
N ALA A 208 6.63 32.29 -35.44
CA ALA A 208 6.67 33.12 -36.62
C ALA A 208 5.22 33.57 -36.90
N ASP A 209 4.96 34.87 -36.75
CA ASP A 209 3.71 35.46 -37.20
C ASP A 209 3.62 35.27 -38.71
N HIS A 210 2.88 34.24 -39.14
CA HIS A 210 2.53 34.02 -40.54
C HIS A 210 1.41 34.97 -41.00
N SER A 211 1.36 36.19 -40.47
CA SER A 211 0.57 37.26 -41.10
C SER A 211 1.42 37.86 -42.21
N GLY A 212 1.27 37.32 -43.42
CA GLY A 212 1.86 37.90 -44.61
C GLY A 212 1.40 39.35 -44.78
N ALA A 213 2.32 40.29 -44.61
CA ALA A 213 2.45 41.55 -45.33
C ALA A 213 3.46 42.43 -44.58
N GLY A 214 4.62 42.66 -45.18
CA GLY A 214 5.56 43.65 -44.67
C GLY A 214 4.96 45.06 -44.71
N ALA A 215 5.16 45.82 -43.64
CA ALA A 215 5.23 47.28 -43.68
C ALA A 215 5.81 47.80 -42.37
N GLY A 216 6.83 48.64 -42.49
CA GLY A 216 7.62 49.19 -41.38
C GLY A 216 6.83 49.91 -40.29
N THR A 217 7.52 50.13 -39.18
CA THR A 217 7.12 50.90 -38.01
C THR A 217 6.47 52.24 -38.38
N LYS A 218 5.13 52.27 -38.50
CA LYS A 218 4.35 53.50 -38.53
C LYS A 218 3.62 53.64 -37.20
N THR A 219 4.20 54.47 -36.34
CA THR A 219 3.61 54.87 -35.06
C THR A 219 2.24 55.47 -35.34
N LYS A 220 1.17 54.83 -34.83
CA LYS A 220 -0.19 55.31 -35.06
C LYS A 220 -0.39 56.66 -34.33
N PRO A 221 -0.88 57.70 -35.01
CA PRO A 221 -1.04 59.02 -34.37
C PRO A 221 -2.07 58.97 -33.24
N LYS A 222 -1.73 59.54 -32.09
CA LYS A 222 -2.59 59.61 -30.90
C LYS A 222 -3.61 60.74 -31.01
N GLY A 223 -4.54 60.59 -31.95
CA GLY A 223 -5.68 61.49 -32.13
C GLY A 223 -5.71 62.20 -33.48
N LEU A 224 -6.84 62.84 -33.76
CA LEU A 224 -7.14 63.50 -35.03
C LEU A 224 -6.09 64.55 -35.41
N ALA A 225 -5.65 65.36 -34.46
CA ALA A 225 -4.59 66.35 -34.69
C ALA A 225 -3.27 65.70 -35.14
N GLY A 226 -2.89 64.56 -34.54
CA GLY A 226 -1.70 63.80 -34.94
C GLY A 226 -1.84 63.12 -36.30
N ALA A 227 -3.07 62.78 -36.70
CA ALA A 227 -3.34 62.18 -38.01
C ALA A 227 -3.23 63.20 -39.14
N VAL A 228 -3.73 64.43 -38.91
CA VAL A 228 -3.66 65.52 -39.90
C VAL A 228 -2.22 65.99 -40.09
N THR A 229 -1.43 66.11 -39.02
CA THR A 229 -0.01 66.48 -39.15
C THR A 229 0.81 65.40 -39.84
N ALA A 230 0.61 64.12 -39.52
CA ALA A 230 1.29 63.03 -40.20
C ALA A 230 0.94 62.93 -41.70
N ALA A 231 -0.30 63.31 -42.08
CA ALA A 231 -0.72 63.35 -43.48
C ALA A 231 -0.11 64.54 -44.25
N LEU A 232 0.07 65.68 -43.60
CA LEU A 232 0.67 66.88 -44.20
C LEU A 232 2.20 66.84 -44.25
N SER A 233 2.86 66.13 -43.33
CA SER A 233 4.31 66.00 -43.28
C SER A 233 4.86 64.84 -44.14
N GLY A 234 4.00 64.14 -44.87
CA GLY A 234 4.31 62.92 -45.62
C GLY A 234 4.55 63.13 -47.11
N ASN A 235 5.32 64.13 -47.50
CA ASN A 235 5.94 64.23 -48.83
C ASN A 235 7.45 64.36 -48.72
#